data_AF-A0A1V5VH94-F1
#
_entry.id   AF-A0A1V5VH94-F1
#
_cell.length_a   1.000
_cell.length_b   1.000
_cell.length_c   1.000
_cell.angle_alpha   90.00
_cell.angle_beta   90.00
_cell.angle_gamma   90.00
#
_symmetry.space_group_name_H-M   'P 1'
#
loop_
_entity.id
_entity.type
_entity.pdbx_description
1 polymer ?
#
loop_
_entity_poly.entity_id
_entity_poly.type
_entity_poly.pdbx_seq_one_letter_code
_entity_poly.pdbx_strand_id
1 'polypeptide(L)'
;MVELALHIPGIRDITFLENVEGTLDGVYSDIPLDPSQDDFIPLPPVTRLFGIVLKPLLGKNLKFNRVYFGAEFCQCLIPSLEHLTRIKKLCEKKELKFTFVTPYVTDFGIKQLVPIFSYLNSCDENIEVVVNDYGILNLISRDYPRLLPILGRCMNKMERDPRFAKKLPAGMIPGQLRVWQETCLTLPYYKRILGEMGVKRFEFDIVPQGIKTDFSGSGFSASLYYPWTFVTTGRVCETGSLSLEDSKKFRLDVSCAKECREYFAYWVTPPCECNNKCETKSAKSSYIFQVGNTIFMLCEAPADVLRELFSRGFDRVVYEPGLPL
;
A
#
# COMPACT_ATOMS: atom_id res chain seq x y z
N MET A 1 -16.84 4.32 13.01
CA MET A 1 -15.71 3.54 13.57
C MET A 1 -14.79 3.23 12.40
N VAL A 2 -13.49 3.44 12.55
CA VAL A 2 -12.51 3.22 11.47
C VAL A 2 -12.11 1.75 11.46
N GLU A 3 -12.17 1.11 10.29
CA GLU A 3 -11.75 -0.28 10.07
C GLU A 3 -10.21 -0.35 10.03
N LEU A 4 -9.61 -1.33 10.71
CA LEU A 4 -8.16 -1.56 10.65
C LEU A 4 -7.88 -2.88 9.94
N ALA A 5 -7.19 -2.78 8.81
CA ALA A 5 -6.79 -3.90 7.99
C ALA A 5 -5.27 -4.10 8.05
N LEU A 6 -4.84 -5.36 7.99
CA LEU A 6 -3.43 -5.74 7.84
C LEU A 6 -3.15 -6.09 6.38
N HIS A 7 -2.11 -5.51 5.78
CA HIS A 7 -1.66 -5.89 4.44
C HIS A 7 -0.55 -6.95 4.48
N ILE A 8 -0.73 -7.98 3.66
CA ILE A 8 0.12 -9.16 3.54
C ILE A 8 0.45 -9.32 2.05
N PRO A 9 1.56 -8.71 1.59
CA PRO A 9 1.89 -8.66 0.18
C PRO A 9 2.20 -10.04 -0.42
N GLY A 10 2.68 -10.99 0.40
CA GLY A 10 3.02 -12.32 -0.09
C GLY A 10 3.21 -13.42 0.96
N ILE A 11 3.75 -14.55 0.48
CA ILE A 11 3.81 -15.83 1.22
C ILE A 11 4.67 -15.76 2.48
N ARG A 12 5.76 -14.97 2.47
CA ARG A 12 6.66 -14.82 3.63
C ARG A 12 5.92 -14.31 4.86
N ASP A 13 4.81 -13.63 4.64
CA ASP A 13 4.02 -12.96 5.65
C ASP A 13 2.76 -13.77 6.03
N ILE A 14 2.54 -14.96 5.45
CA ILE A 14 1.42 -15.84 5.86
C ILE A 14 1.67 -16.42 7.26
N THR A 15 2.92 -16.80 7.56
CA THR A 15 3.33 -17.28 8.89
C THR A 15 3.12 -16.22 9.96
N PHE A 16 3.19 -14.94 9.60
CA PHE A 16 2.86 -13.84 10.48
C PHE A 16 1.41 -13.93 10.98
N LEU A 17 0.43 -14.12 10.09
CA LEU A 17 -0.98 -14.27 10.51
C LEU A 17 -1.23 -15.51 11.36
N GLU A 18 -0.51 -16.60 11.13
CA GLU A 18 -0.66 -17.82 11.94
C GLU A 18 -0.37 -17.53 13.41
N ASN A 19 0.62 -16.69 13.68
CA ASN A 19 1.07 -16.28 15.01
C ASN A 19 0.34 -15.06 15.60
N VAL A 20 -0.46 -14.33 14.81
CA VAL A 20 -1.22 -13.17 15.31
C VAL A 20 -2.47 -13.65 16.06
N GLU A 21 -2.47 -13.53 17.39
CA GLU A 21 -3.62 -13.84 18.27
C GLU A 21 -4.72 -12.75 18.29
N GLY A 22 -4.82 -11.94 17.24
CA GLY A 22 -5.85 -10.91 17.11
C GLY A 22 -5.73 -9.73 18.09
N THR A 23 -4.69 -9.69 18.93
CA THR A 23 -4.28 -8.52 19.71
C THR A 23 -2.81 -8.24 19.46
N LEU A 24 -2.49 -6.97 19.19
CA LEU A 24 -1.16 -6.51 18.73
C LEU A 24 -0.13 -6.33 19.85
N ASP A 25 -0.55 -6.50 21.10
CA ASP A 25 0.31 -6.25 22.26
C ASP A 25 1.45 -7.27 22.44
N GLY A 26 1.46 -8.37 21.67
CA GLY A 26 2.51 -9.40 21.72
C GLY A 26 3.23 -9.70 20.39
N VAL A 27 2.87 -9.04 19.28
CA VAL A 27 3.36 -9.44 17.94
C VAL A 27 4.54 -8.59 17.45
N TYR A 28 4.66 -7.35 17.93
CA TYR A 28 5.80 -6.46 17.62
C TYR A 28 6.61 -6.04 18.85
N SER A 29 6.19 -6.43 20.05
CA SER A 29 6.98 -6.26 21.29
C SER A 29 8.10 -7.28 21.43
N ASP A 30 7.94 -8.47 20.81
CA ASP A 30 8.76 -9.65 21.11
C ASP A 30 9.48 -10.23 19.88
N ILE A 31 9.59 -9.47 18.78
CA ILE A 31 10.58 -9.80 17.74
C ILE A 31 11.95 -9.63 18.41
N PRO A 32 12.78 -10.68 18.53
CA PRO A 32 14.12 -10.53 19.05
C PRO A 32 14.84 -9.53 18.15
N LEU A 33 15.13 -8.35 18.69
CA LEU A 33 16.03 -7.40 18.08
C LEU A 33 17.37 -8.11 17.99
N ASP A 34 17.77 -8.52 16.79
CA ASP A 34 19.17 -8.82 16.54
C ASP A 34 19.89 -7.46 16.49
N PRO A 35 20.69 -7.10 17.51
CA PRO A 35 21.35 -5.79 17.55
C PRO A 35 22.39 -5.62 16.42
N SER A 36 22.70 -6.70 15.69
CA SER A 36 23.57 -6.65 14.51
C SER A 36 22.83 -6.31 13.20
N GLN A 37 21.49 -6.22 13.22
CA GLN A 37 20.66 -5.83 12.06
C GLN A 37 19.96 -4.46 12.24
N ASP A 38 20.33 -3.71 13.29
CA ASP A 38 19.61 -2.52 13.77
C ASP A 38 19.67 -1.27 12.86
N ASP A 39 20.39 -1.28 11.73
CA ASP A 39 20.66 -0.01 11.04
C ASP A 39 19.83 0.30 9.79
N PHE A 40 19.11 -0.65 9.14
CA PHE A 40 18.54 -0.33 7.80
C PHE A 40 17.18 -0.92 7.42
N ILE A 41 16.55 -1.75 8.24
CA ILE A 41 15.12 -2.03 8.08
C ILE A 41 14.37 -1.04 8.96
N PRO A 42 13.47 -0.19 8.43
CA PRO A 42 12.71 0.77 9.21
C PRO A 42 11.59 0.12 10.03
N LEU A 43 11.84 -1.07 10.59
CA LEU A 43 10.94 -1.75 11.50
C LEU A 43 10.75 -0.95 12.81
N PRO A 44 11.79 -0.38 13.46
CA PRO A 44 11.61 0.41 14.69
C PRO A 44 10.77 1.69 14.49
N PRO A 45 10.94 2.47 13.39
CA PRO A 45 10.02 3.56 13.06
C PRO A 45 8.58 3.10 12.83
N VAL A 46 8.35 2.01 12.11
CA VAL A 46 6.99 1.55 11.78
C VAL A 46 6.25 1.04 13.02
N THR A 47 6.90 0.22 13.85
CA THR A 47 6.32 -0.27 15.12
C THR A 47 6.07 0.88 16.09
N ARG A 48 6.99 1.86 16.14
CA ARG A 48 6.77 3.10 16.89
C ARG A 48 5.52 3.81 16.40
N LEU A 49 5.40 4.11 15.11
CA LEU A 49 4.24 4.83 14.54
C LEU A 49 2.93 4.12 14.85
N PHE A 50 2.90 2.79 14.79
CA PHE A 50 1.75 2.01 15.20
C PHE A 50 1.37 2.28 16.68
N GLY A 51 2.35 2.16 17.59
CA GLY A 51 2.14 2.32 19.02
C GLY A 51 1.83 3.76 19.46
N ILE A 52 2.44 4.78 18.84
CA ILE A 52 2.31 6.18 19.26
C ILE A 52 1.23 6.95 18.47
N VAL A 53 0.88 6.52 17.25
CA VAL A 53 -0.13 7.19 16.42
C VAL A 53 -1.41 6.36 16.36
N LEU A 54 -1.35 5.14 15.81
CA LEU A 54 -2.57 4.38 15.52
C LEU A 54 -3.27 3.86 16.78
N LYS A 55 -2.52 3.30 17.74
CA LYS A 55 -3.11 2.77 18.99
C LYS A 55 -3.85 3.84 19.81
N PRO A 56 -3.31 5.05 20.06
CA PRO A 56 -4.05 6.11 20.74
C PRO A 56 -5.23 6.64 19.93
N LEU A 57 -5.12 6.63 18.60
CA LEU A 57 -6.14 7.17 17.70
C LEU A 57 -7.36 6.26 17.56
N LEU A 58 -7.13 4.96 17.42
CA LEU A 58 -8.16 3.96 17.14
C LEU A 58 -8.69 3.28 18.43
N GLY A 59 -8.01 3.48 19.56
CA GLY A 59 -8.45 3.04 20.89
C GLY A 59 -7.62 1.88 21.46
N LYS A 60 -7.78 1.64 22.77
CA LYS A 60 -6.95 0.71 23.55
C LYS A 60 -7.07 -0.77 23.14
N ASN A 61 -8.19 -1.18 22.54
CA ASN A 61 -8.45 -2.57 22.11
C ASN A 61 -8.33 -2.70 20.59
N LEU A 62 -7.17 -2.36 20.05
CA LEU A 62 -6.93 -2.37 18.62
C LEU A 62 -6.80 -3.80 18.10
N LYS A 63 -7.73 -4.21 17.24
CA LYS A 63 -7.71 -5.51 16.56
C LYS A 63 -7.83 -5.31 15.07
N PHE A 64 -7.03 -6.05 14.30
CA PHE A 64 -7.31 -6.20 12.88
C PHE A 64 -8.63 -6.95 12.72
N ASN A 65 -9.47 -6.48 11.80
CA ASN A 65 -10.72 -7.14 11.44
C ASN A 65 -10.78 -7.50 9.95
N ARG A 66 -9.70 -7.19 9.21
CA ARG A 66 -9.57 -7.46 7.79
C ARG A 66 -8.13 -7.75 7.41
N VAL A 67 -7.95 -8.63 6.43
CA VAL A 67 -6.68 -8.94 5.78
C VAL A 67 -6.75 -8.54 4.31
N TYR A 68 -5.73 -7.80 3.88
CA TYR A 68 -5.43 -7.56 2.48
C TYR A 68 -4.34 -8.53 2.07
N PHE A 69 -4.56 -9.33 1.03
CA PHE A 69 -3.61 -10.33 0.58
C PHE A 69 -3.33 -10.25 -0.92
N GLY A 70 -2.05 -10.21 -1.29
CA GLY A 70 -1.58 -10.18 -2.67
C GLY A 70 -0.66 -8.98 -2.94
N ALA A 71 0.04 -9.02 -4.06
CA ALA A 71 1.00 -7.98 -4.43
C ALA A 71 0.33 -6.83 -5.19
N GLU A 72 0.71 -5.60 -4.88
CA GLU A 72 0.16 -4.39 -5.51
C GLU A 72 0.90 -3.96 -6.78
N PHE A 73 2.17 -4.32 -6.91
CA PHE A 73 3.07 -3.68 -7.88
C PHE A 73 3.68 -4.63 -8.92
N CYS A 74 3.66 -5.94 -8.68
CA CYS A 74 4.37 -6.89 -9.55
C CYS A 74 3.55 -8.13 -9.89
N GLN A 75 3.31 -8.34 -11.18
CA GLN A 75 2.63 -9.54 -11.69
C GLN A 75 3.40 -10.85 -11.40
N CYS A 76 4.72 -10.80 -11.23
CA CYS A 76 5.52 -11.98 -10.88
C CYS A 76 5.33 -12.41 -9.42
N LEU A 77 4.71 -11.56 -8.60
CA LEU A 77 4.38 -11.82 -7.21
C LEU A 77 2.91 -12.19 -6.99
N ILE A 78 2.12 -12.34 -8.06
CA ILE A 78 0.76 -12.89 -7.96
C ILE A 78 0.83 -14.23 -7.20
N PRO A 79 0.05 -14.40 -6.12
CA PRO A 79 0.09 -15.62 -5.32
C PRO A 79 -0.49 -16.80 -6.11
N SER A 80 -0.05 -18.01 -5.80
CA SER A 80 -0.72 -19.20 -6.32
C SER A 80 -2.10 -19.37 -5.69
N LEU A 81 -2.99 -20.08 -6.38
CA LEU A 81 -4.33 -20.42 -5.88
C LEU A 81 -4.28 -21.18 -4.55
N GLU A 82 -3.27 -22.02 -4.35
CA GLU A 82 -3.04 -22.73 -3.09
C GLU A 82 -2.81 -21.78 -1.91
N HIS A 83 -1.91 -20.80 -2.06
CA HIS A 83 -1.63 -19.82 -1.01
C HIS A 83 -2.85 -18.94 -0.73
N LEU A 84 -3.57 -18.53 -1.78
CA LEU A 84 -4.83 -17.79 -1.65
C LEU A 84 -5.88 -18.59 -0.87
N THR A 85 -6.02 -19.88 -1.17
CA THR A 85 -6.98 -20.75 -0.47
C THR A 85 -6.59 -20.92 1.00
N ARG A 86 -5.29 -21.09 1.30
CA ARG A 86 -4.78 -21.20 2.66
C ARG A 86 -5.07 -19.94 3.47
N ILE A 87 -4.77 -18.76 2.93
CA ILE A 87 -4.95 -17.51 3.66
C ILE A 87 -6.44 -17.21 3.89
N LYS A 88 -7.30 -17.52 2.91
CA LYS A 88 -8.74 -17.34 3.03
C LYS A 88 -9.31 -18.19 4.17
N LYS A 89 -8.94 -19.48 4.23
CA LYS A 89 -9.32 -20.38 5.34
C LYS A 89 -8.83 -19.87 6.70
N LEU A 90 -7.63 -19.28 6.75
CA LEU A 90 -7.11 -18.70 7.97
C LEU A 90 -7.92 -17.47 8.41
N CYS A 91 -8.32 -16.62 7.45
CA CYS A 91 -9.19 -15.48 7.72
C CYS A 91 -10.56 -15.94 8.24
N GLU A 92 -11.17 -16.96 7.63
CA GLU A 92 -12.43 -17.56 8.11
C GLU A 92 -12.31 -18.08 9.54
N LYS A 93 -11.26 -18.85 9.85
CA LYS A 93 -11.01 -19.38 11.19
C LYS A 93 -10.82 -18.29 12.24
N LYS A 94 -10.22 -17.16 11.86
CA LYS A 94 -9.96 -16.01 12.75
C LYS A 94 -11.06 -14.95 12.69
N GLU A 95 -12.16 -15.20 11.97
CA GLU A 95 -13.27 -14.26 11.77
C GLU A 95 -12.81 -12.90 11.19
N LEU A 96 -11.80 -12.92 10.33
CA LEU A 96 -11.26 -11.76 9.64
C LEU A 96 -11.91 -11.63 8.26
N LYS A 97 -12.31 -10.42 7.89
CA LYS A 97 -12.72 -10.14 6.51
C LYS A 97 -11.54 -10.27 5.56
N PHE A 98 -11.81 -10.62 4.31
CA PHE A 98 -10.79 -10.83 3.30
C PHE A 98 -10.92 -9.84 2.14
N THR A 99 -9.77 -9.33 1.69
CA THR A 99 -9.63 -8.49 0.50
C THR A 99 -8.45 -9.02 -0.33
N PHE A 100 -8.69 -9.31 -1.60
CA PHE A 100 -7.63 -9.71 -2.52
C PHE A 100 -7.02 -8.50 -3.21
N VAL A 101 -5.70 -8.48 -3.37
CA VAL A 101 -4.97 -7.36 -3.95
C VAL A 101 -4.32 -7.79 -5.25
N THR A 102 -4.55 -7.02 -6.31
CA THR A 102 -3.99 -7.29 -7.63
C THR A 102 -2.99 -6.23 -8.07
N PRO A 103 -1.92 -6.63 -8.78
CA PRO A 103 -1.00 -5.67 -9.37
C PRO A 103 -1.53 -5.16 -10.71
N TYR A 104 -0.84 -4.17 -11.28
CA TYR A 104 -0.95 -3.93 -12.72
C TYR A 104 -0.30 -5.07 -13.49
N VAL A 105 -0.90 -5.48 -14.61
CA VAL A 105 -0.53 -6.72 -15.29
C VAL A 105 -0.46 -6.54 -16.81
N THR A 106 0.15 -7.52 -17.47
CA THR A 106 -0.04 -7.79 -18.90
C THR A 106 -0.93 -9.03 -19.08
N ASP A 107 -1.15 -9.48 -20.31
CA ASP A 107 -1.84 -10.74 -20.61
C ASP A 107 -1.29 -11.93 -19.82
N PHE A 108 0.01 -11.92 -19.52
CA PHE A 108 0.65 -12.94 -18.68
C PHE A 108 0.08 -12.95 -17.25
N GLY A 109 -0.06 -11.78 -16.61
CA GLY A 109 -0.65 -11.68 -15.29
C GLY A 109 -2.16 -11.94 -15.30
N ILE A 110 -2.88 -11.53 -16.35
CA ILE A 110 -4.32 -11.83 -16.51
C ILE A 110 -4.55 -13.36 -16.49
N LYS A 111 -3.74 -14.13 -17.24
CA LYS A 111 -3.83 -15.60 -17.25
C LYS A 111 -3.66 -16.23 -15.86
N GLN A 112 -2.85 -15.63 -14.99
CA GLN A 112 -2.67 -16.09 -13.60
C GLN A 112 -3.82 -15.68 -12.69
N LEU A 113 -4.42 -14.51 -12.92
CA LEU A 113 -5.51 -13.98 -12.10
C LEU A 113 -6.87 -14.63 -12.42
N VAL A 114 -7.10 -15.09 -13.65
CA VAL A 114 -8.39 -15.70 -14.03
C VAL A 114 -8.79 -16.89 -13.14
N PRO A 115 -7.92 -17.90 -12.88
CA PRO A 115 -8.25 -18.99 -11.95
C PRO A 115 -8.55 -18.49 -10.53
N ILE A 116 -7.84 -17.46 -10.07
CA ILE A 116 -8.04 -16.84 -8.76
C ILE A 116 -9.42 -16.16 -8.69
N PHE A 117 -9.77 -15.36 -9.69
CA PHE A 117 -11.07 -14.70 -9.74
C PHE A 117 -12.21 -15.70 -9.83
N SER A 118 -12.06 -16.77 -10.62
CA SER A 118 -13.05 -17.84 -10.69
C SER A 118 -13.24 -18.52 -9.33
N TYR A 119 -12.16 -18.79 -8.60
CA TYR A 119 -12.26 -19.33 -7.24
C TYR A 119 -12.93 -18.36 -6.28
N LEU A 120 -12.47 -17.11 -6.18
CA LEU A 120 -13.01 -16.13 -5.25
C LEU A 120 -14.48 -15.84 -5.55
N ASN A 121 -14.84 -15.71 -6.83
CA ASN A 121 -16.22 -15.55 -7.25
C ASN A 121 -17.05 -16.81 -6.99
N SER A 122 -16.48 -18.00 -6.84
CA SER A 122 -17.23 -19.22 -6.49
C SER A 122 -17.61 -19.30 -5.01
N CYS A 123 -17.01 -18.47 -4.15
CA CYS A 123 -17.33 -18.43 -2.73
C CYS A 123 -18.73 -17.84 -2.48
N ASP A 124 -19.37 -18.27 -1.38
CA ASP A 124 -20.70 -17.83 -0.96
C ASP A 124 -20.71 -16.45 -0.28
N GLU A 125 -19.80 -15.57 -0.65
CA GLU A 125 -19.72 -14.20 -0.13
C GLU A 125 -19.23 -13.23 -1.20
N ASN A 126 -19.52 -11.94 -1.00
CA ASN A 126 -18.93 -10.90 -1.83
C ASN A 126 -17.51 -10.60 -1.34
N ILE A 127 -16.54 -10.64 -2.25
CA ILE A 127 -15.12 -10.46 -1.91
C ILE A 127 -14.61 -9.16 -2.51
N GLU A 128 -13.99 -8.34 -1.67
CA GLU A 128 -13.34 -7.11 -2.13
C GLU A 128 -12.06 -7.45 -2.91
N VAL A 129 -11.88 -6.80 -4.06
CA VAL A 129 -10.68 -6.93 -4.89
C VAL A 129 -10.10 -5.55 -5.18
N VAL A 130 -8.90 -5.28 -4.66
CA VAL A 130 -8.13 -4.08 -5.02
C VAL A 130 -7.59 -4.26 -6.43
N VAL A 131 -8.00 -3.36 -7.32
CA VAL A 131 -7.59 -3.34 -8.73
C VAL A 131 -6.61 -2.20 -8.98
N ASN A 132 -5.44 -2.55 -9.53
CA ASN A 132 -4.42 -1.59 -9.94
C ASN A 132 -4.26 -1.52 -11.48
N ASP A 133 -5.19 -2.12 -12.23
CA ASP A 133 -5.25 -2.15 -13.70
C ASP A 133 -6.68 -1.96 -14.22
N TYR A 134 -6.87 -1.13 -15.25
CA TYR A 134 -8.20 -0.93 -15.85
C TYR A 134 -8.71 -2.15 -16.61
N GLY A 135 -7.82 -2.98 -17.18
CA GLY A 135 -8.19 -4.24 -17.82
C GLY A 135 -8.72 -5.24 -16.80
N ILE A 136 -8.13 -5.29 -15.61
CA ILE A 136 -8.63 -6.10 -14.49
C ILE A 136 -9.95 -5.56 -13.95
N LEU A 137 -10.07 -4.23 -13.78
CA LEU A 137 -11.33 -3.62 -13.39
C LEU A 137 -12.45 -4.00 -14.36
N ASN A 138 -12.23 -3.81 -15.67
CA ASN A 138 -13.21 -4.17 -16.70
C ASN A 138 -13.55 -5.67 -16.70
N LEU A 139 -12.55 -6.55 -16.55
CA LEU A 139 -12.75 -7.99 -16.47
C LEU A 139 -13.63 -8.38 -15.28
N ILE A 140 -13.32 -7.87 -14.09
CA ILE A 140 -14.06 -8.15 -12.85
C ILE A 140 -15.49 -7.63 -12.95
N SER A 141 -15.67 -6.37 -13.35
CA SER A 141 -16.99 -5.75 -13.46
C SER A 141 -17.92 -6.47 -14.44
N ARG A 142 -17.36 -7.09 -15.49
CA ARG A 142 -18.13 -7.81 -16.51
C ARG A 142 -18.45 -9.26 -16.13
N ASP A 143 -17.45 -10.00 -15.63
CA ASP A 143 -17.51 -11.47 -15.58
C ASP A 143 -17.66 -12.04 -14.16
N TYR A 144 -17.38 -11.24 -13.12
CA TYR A 144 -17.25 -11.73 -11.74
C TYR A 144 -18.12 -10.93 -10.76
N PRO A 145 -19.46 -11.11 -10.77
CA PRO A 145 -20.41 -10.25 -10.06
C PRO A 145 -20.31 -10.29 -8.52
N ARG A 146 -19.66 -11.30 -7.93
CA ARG A 146 -19.41 -11.35 -6.47
C ARG A 146 -18.11 -10.70 -6.07
N LEU A 147 -17.28 -10.28 -7.02
CA LEU A 147 -16.06 -9.54 -6.73
C LEU A 147 -16.37 -8.04 -6.74
N LEU A 148 -16.12 -7.38 -5.61
CA LEU A 148 -16.38 -5.97 -5.40
C LEU A 148 -15.09 -5.18 -5.67
N PRO A 149 -14.97 -4.47 -6.80
CA PRO A 149 -13.73 -3.77 -7.14
C PRO A 149 -13.52 -2.57 -6.22
N ILE A 150 -12.29 -2.44 -5.73
CA ILE A 150 -11.75 -1.28 -5.02
C ILE A 150 -10.68 -0.67 -5.93
N LEU A 151 -10.77 0.62 -6.23
CA LEU A 151 -9.73 1.28 -7.02
C LEU A 151 -8.48 1.46 -6.16
N GLY A 152 -7.43 0.70 -6.46
CA GLY A 152 -6.18 0.71 -5.70
C GLY A 152 -5.38 2.00 -5.84
N ARG A 153 -4.44 2.19 -4.92
CA ARG A 153 -3.65 3.42 -4.82
C ARG A 153 -2.85 3.73 -6.08
N CYS A 154 -2.47 2.75 -6.89
CA CYS A 154 -1.75 2.96 -8.15
C CYS A 154 -2.58 3.73 -9.21
N MET A 155 -3.92 3.74 -9.09
CA MET A 155 -4.82 4.29 -10.10
C MET A 155 -5.42 5.65 -9.75
N ASN A 156 -5.27 6.11 -8.50
CA ASN A 156 -5.83 7.40 -8.04
C ASN A 156 -5.07 8.64 -8.57
N LYS A 157 -3.92 8.47 -9.23
CA LYS A 157 -3.08 9.55 -9.80
C LYS A 157 -2.71 10.67 -8.82
N MET A 158 -2.70 10.40 -7.51
CA MET A 158 -2.18 11.33 -6.52
C MET A 158 -0.67 11.49 -6.72
N GLU A 159 -0.17 12.72 -6.64
CA GLU A 159 1.26 12.99 -6.73
C GLU A 159 1.96 12.57 -5.43
N ARG A 160 3.12 11.91 -5.56
CA ARG A 160 3.92 11.42 -4.43
C ARG A 160 5.35 11.88 -4.60
N ASP A 161 5.72 12.97 -3.92
CA ASP A 161 7.06 13.53 -4.01
C ASP A 161 7.84 13.31 -2.70
N PRO A 162 8.92 12.50 -2.70
CA PRO A 162 9.73 12.27 -1.51
C PRO A 162 10.45 13.52 -1.01
N ARG A 163 10.58 14.55 -1.83
CA ARG A 163 11.15 15.84 -1.41
C ARG A 163 10.21 16.58 -0.45
N PHE A 164 8.91 16.26 -0.46
CA PHE A 164 7.93 16.88 0.44
C PHE A 164 7.87 16.22 1.81
N ALA A 165 8.45 15.02 1.98
CA ALA A 165 8.36 14.21 3.19
C ALA A 165 8.73 14.94 4.49
N LYS A 166 9.64 15.92 4.41
CA LYS A 166 10.04 16.73 5.58
C LYS A 166 9.36 18.07 5.65
N LYS A 167 9.24 18.73 4.51
CA LYS A 167 8.73 20.10 4.42
C LYS A 167 8.29 20.36 3.00
N LEU A 168 7.14 21.00 2.86
CA LEU A 168 6.70 21.52 1.57
C LEU A 168 7.66 22.64 1.09
N PRO A 169 7.83 22.80 -0.23
CA PRO A 169 8.65 23.87 -0.80
C PRO A 169 8.29 25.25 -0.23
N ALA A 170 9.31 26.00 0.20
CA ALA A 170 9.13 27.38 0.65
C ALA A 170 8.59 28.23 -0.51
N GLY A 171 7.58 29.07 -0.22
CA GLY A 171 6.96 29.93 -1.24
C GLY A 171 5.90 29.24 -2.11
N MET A 172 5.53 27.98 -1.83
CA MET A 172 4.39 27.35 -2.50
C MET A 172 3.10 28.13 -2.17
N ILE A 173 2.48 28.73 -3.19
CA ILE A 173 1.24 29.49 -3.00
C ILE A 173 0.04 28.55 -2.84
N PRO A 174 -1.08 28.99 -2.22
CA PRO A 174 -2.24 28.12 -2.00
C PRO A 174 -2.81 27.46 -3.27
N GLY A 175 -2.72 28.14 -4.41
CA GLY A 175 -3.13 27.57 -5.70
C GLY A 175 -2.28 26.39 -6.14
N GLN A 176 -0.96 26.46 -5.95
CA GLN A 176 -0.05 25.37 -6.26
C GLN A 176 -0.30 24.20 -5.31
N LEU A 177 -0.37 24.45 -4.00
CA LEU A 177 -0.62 23.40 -3.01
C LEU A 177 -1.91 22.62 -3.32
N ARG A 178 -2.98 23.31 -3.73
CA ARG A 178 -4.24 22.65 -4.13
C ARG A 178 -4.02 21.62 -5.23
N VAL A 179 -3.24 21.93 -6.26
CA VAL A 179 -2.97 20.99 -7.37
C VAL A 179 -2.32 19.70 -6.85
N TRP A 180 -1.41 19.80 -5.90
CA TRP A 180 -0.73 18.63 -5.30
C TRP A 180 -1.62 17.81 -4.35
N GLN A 181 -2.68 18.42 -3.82
CA GLN A 181 -3.64 17.79 -2.90
C GLN A 181 -4.84 17.16 -3.62
N GLU A 182 -4.94 17.34 -4.94
CA GLU A 182 -6.02 16.84 -5.77
C GLU A 182 -5.61 15.56 -6.52
N THR A 183 -6.63 14.84 -7.01
CA THR A 183 -6.52 13.53 -7.67
C THR A 183 -7.47 13.52 -8.86
N CYS A 184 -7.30 12.61 -9.82
CA CYS A 184 -8.29 12.40 -10.89
C CYS A 184 -9.72 12.13 -10.37
N LEU A 185 -9.87 11.71 -9.10
CA LEU A 185 -11.17 11.52 -8.44
C LEU A 185 -11.91 12.83 -8.11
N THR A 186 -11.29 14.00 -8.29
CA THR A 186 -12.01 15.28 -8.20
C THR A 186 -12.94 15.48 -9.39
N LEU A 187 -12.69 14.80 -10.51
CA LEU A 187 -13.50 14.88 -11.73
C LEU A 187 -14.81 14.09 -11.57
N PRO A 188 -16.00 14.73 -11.59
CA PRO A 188 -17.27 14.04 -11.38
C PRO A 188 -17.54 12.94 -12.42
N TYR A 189 -17.17 13.18 -13.68
CA TYR A 189 -17.33 12.22 -14.77
C TYR A 189 -16.52 10.94 -14.54
N TYR A 190 -15.28 11.08 -14.08
CA TYR A 190 -14.41 9.93 -13.80
C TYR A 190 -14.97 9.09 -12.63
N LYS A 191 -15.40 9.74 -11.54
CA LYS A 191 -16.06 9.05 -10.42
C LYS A 191 -17.32 8.30 -10.86
N ARG A 192 -18.14 8.90 -11.73
CA ARG A 192 -19.35 8.25 -12.25
C ARG A 192 -19.03 6.97 -13.01
N ILE A 193 -18.07 7.01 -13.93
CA ILE A 193 -17.65 5.82 -14.69
C ILE A 193 -17.19 4.72 -13.74
N LEU A 194 -16.35 5.04 -12.75
CA LEU A 194 -15.89 4.06 -11.78
C LEU A 194 -17.05 3.47 -10.97
N GLY A 195 -18.04 4.30 -10.59
CA GLY A 195 -19.26 3.84 -9.94
C GLY A 195 -20.11 2.90 -10.82
N GLU A 196 -20.24 3.18 -12.11
CA GLU A 196 -20.90 2.31 -13.09
C GLU A 196 -20.17 0.96 -13.25
N MET A 197 -18.85 0.95 -13.08
CA MET A 197 -18.02 -0.26 -13.02
C MET A 197 -18.07 -0.96 -11.65
N GLY A 198 -18.89 -0.49 -10.71
CA GLY A 198 -19.09 -1.11 -9.40
C GLY A 198 -18.10 -0.68 -8.31
N VAL A 199 -17.21 0.27 -8.59
CA VAL A 199 -16.27 0.79 -7.58
C VAL A 199 -17.03 1.65 -6.56
N LYS A 200 -16.87 1.34 -5.27
CA LYS A 200 -17.43 2.12 -4.15
C LYS A 200 -16.38 2.61 -3.16
N ARG A 201 -15.14 2.19 -3.33
CA ARG A 201 -14.02 2.49 -2.44
C ARG A 201 -12.77 2.84 -3.24
N PHE A 202 -12.04 3.83 -2.77
CA PHE A 202 -10.79 4.31 -3.36
C PHE A 202 -9.65 4.24 -2.35
N GLU A 203 -8.47 3.85 -2.78
CA GLU A 203 -7.32 3.74 -1.89
C GLU A 203 -6.31 4.84 -2.12
N PHE A 204 -5.72 5.30 -1.02
CA PHE A 204 -4.81 6.41 -0.99
C PHE A 204 -3.61 6.07 -0.13
N ASP A 205 -2.45 6.55 -0.56
CA ASP A 205 -1.33 6.73 0.36
C ASP A 205 -1.59 7.97 1.21
N ILE A 206 -1.06 7.96 2.43
CA ILE A 206 -0.82 9.23 3.10
C ILE A 206 0.28 10.00 2.36
N VAL A 207 0.14 11.32 2.21
CA VAL A 207 1.13 12.14 1.50
C VAL A 207 1.46 13.42 2.27
N PRO A 208 2.71 13.93 2.20
CA PRO A 208 3.14 15.07 3.02
C PRO A 208 2.39 16.37 2.73
N GLN A 209 1.94 16.57 1.49
CA GLN A 209 1.14 17.73 1.12
C GLN A 209 -0.31 17.67 1.60
N GLY A 210 -0.75 16.55 2.15
CA GLY A 210 -2.14 16.31 2.56
C GLY A 210 -3.07 15.94 1.40
N ILE A 211 -4.29 15.53 1.76
CA ILE A 211 -5.34 15.10 0.82
C ILE A 211 -6.55 16.01 1.01
N LYS A 212 -6.98 16.68 -0.06
CA LYS A 212 -8.11 17.61 0.02
C LYS A 212 -9.46 16.95 -0.29
N THR A 213 -9.44 15.79 -0.96
CA THR A 213 -10.67 15.07 -1.33
C THR A 213 -11.52 14.73 -0.10
N ASP A 214 -12.82 14.98 -0.22
CA ASP A 214 -13.81 14.66 0.79
C ASP A 214 -14.84 13.67 0.22
N PHE A 215 -14.96 12.52 0.88
CA PHE A 215 -15.89 11.46 0.55
C PHE A 215 -17.12 11.45 1.46
N SER A 216 -17.19 12.32 2.47
CA SER A 216 -18.34 12.43 3.36
C SER A 216 -19.62 12.74 2.56
N GLY A 217 -20.67 11.95 2.78
CA GLY A 217 -21.94 12.09 2.06
C GLY A 217 -21.91 11.77 0.56
N SER A 218 -20.78 11.30 0.00
CA SER A 218 -20.63 11.05 -1.45
C SER A 218 -21.17 9.70 -1.92
N GLY A 219 -21.49 8.78 -1.00
CA GLY A 219 -21.81 7.38 -1.30
C GLY A 219 -20.58 6.50 -1.59
N PHE A 220 -19.39 7.11 -1.65
CA PHE A 220 -18.11 6.42 -1.73
C PHE A 220 -17.38 6.44 -0.39
N SER A 221 -16.41 5.54 -0.24
CA SER A 221 -15.53 5.44 0.93
C SER A 221 -14.07 5.45 0.50
N ALA A 222 -13.15 5.67 1.44
CA ALA A 222 -11.73 5.63 1.14
C ALA A 222 -10.91 4.88 2.20
N SER A 223 -9.82 4.26 1.74
CA SER A 223 -8.83 3.61 2.59
C SER A 223 -7.51 4.37 2.55
N LEU A 224 -6.80 4.42 3.68
CA LEU A 224 -5.46 4.99 3.79
C LEU A 224 -4.43 3.90 4.06
N TYR A 225 -3.45 3.78 3.17
CA TYR A 225 -2.25 3.00 3.42
C TYR A 225 -1.34 3.74 4.40
N TYR A 226 -0.82 3.02 5.38
CA TYR A 226 0.02 3.58 6.44
C TYR A 226 1.08 2.57 6.90
N PRO A 227 2.33 3.00 7.14
CA PRO A 227 2.89 4.36 6.97
C PRO A 227 3.59 4.57 5.62
N TRP A 228 3.50 3.60 4.71
CA TRP A 228 4.25 3.63 3.46
C TRP A 228 3.49 4.33 2.35
N THR A 229 4.23 5.14 1.61
CA THR A 229 3.78 5.80 0.39
C THR A 229 4.67 5.33 -0.74
N PHE A 230 4.10 4.71 -1.77
CA PHE A 230 4.90 4.49 -2.97
C PHE A 230 5.14 5.84 -3.68
N VAL A 231 6.35 6.05 -4.15
CA VAL A 231 6.77 7.22 -4.91
C VAL A 231 6.55 6.97 -6.40
N THR A 232 7.07 5.85 -6.89
CA THR A 232 6.96 5.46 -8.30
C THR A 232 7.11 3.95 -8.46
N THR A 233 6.56 3.42 -9.54
CA THR A 233 6.60 2.00 -9.87
C THR A 233 6.64 1.82 -11.39
N GLY A 234 7.27 0.76 -11.87
CA GLY A 234 7.44 0.48 -13.30
C GLY A 234 7.38 -1.01 -13.64
N ARG A 235 7.17 -1.38 -14.90
CA ARG A 235 7.18 -2.81 -15.30
C ARG A 235 8.60 -3.38 -15.39
N VAL A 236 9.57 -2.54 -15.74
CA VAL A 236 10.99 -2.91 -15.78
C VAL A 236 11.52 -2.94 -14.35
N CYS A 237 12.15 -4.04 -13.96
CA CYS A 237 12.60 -4.28 -12.59
C CYS A 237 14.12 -4.52 -12.58
N GLU A 238 14.87 -3.59 -12.00
CA GLU A 238 16.32 -3.74 -11.81
C GLU A 238 16.61 -4.89 -10.85
N THR A 239 15.95 -4.93 -9.69
CA THR A 239 16.13 -5.98 -8.68
C THR A 239 15.83 -7.37 -9.25
N GLY A 240 14.77 -7.51 -10.04
CA GLY A 240 14.40 -8.77 -10.70
C GLY A 240 15.28 -9.15 -11.89
N SER A 241 16.25 -8.30 -12.24
CA SER A 241 17.23 -8.54 -13.30
C SER A 241 18.63 -8.82 -12.76
N LEU A 242 18.84 -8.81 -11.43
CA LEU A 242 20.17 -8.89 -10.81
C LEU A 242 20.91 -10.20 -11.17
N SER A 243 20.17 -11.31 -11.23
CA SER A 243 20.73 -12.63 -11.56
C SER A 243 20.83 -12.90 -13.07
N LEU A 244 20.33 -12.01 -13.92
CA LEU A 244 20.28 -12.21 -15.37
C LEU A 244 21.59 -11.77 -16.04
N GLU A 245 21.89 -12.38 -17.19
CA GLU A 245 22.93 -11.91 -18.09
C GLU A 245 22.61 -10.49 -18.59
N ASP A 246 23.63 -9.65 -18.80
CA ASP A 246 23.45 -8.24 -19.18
C ASP A 246 22.57 -8.04 -20.42
N SER A 247 22.66 -8.93 -21.40
CA SER A 247 21.83 -8.89 -22.62
C SER A 247 20.32 -9.13 -22.38
N LYS A 248 19.97 -9.65 -21.20
CA LYS A 248 18.60 -9.97 -20.78
C LYS A 248 18.07 -9.02 -19.70
N LYS A 249 18.91 -8.18 -19.11
CA LYS A 249 18.48 -7.22 -18.08
C LYS A 249 17.52 -6.19 -18.63
N PHE A 250 16.66 -5.67 -17.75
CA PHE A 250 15.72 -4.57 -18.03
C PHE A 250 14.67 -4.84 -19.11
N ARG A 251 14.37 -6.12 -19.37
CA ARG A 251 13.33 -6.53 -20.31
C ARG A 251 12.01 -6.83 -19.60
N LEU A 252 10.92 -6.83 -20.35
CA LEU A 252 9.57 -7.15 -19.84
C LEU A 252 9.22 -8.63 -19.93
N ASP A 253 9.94 -9.38 -20.77
CA ASP A 253 9.68 -10.79 -21.13
C ASP A 253 10.60 -11.77 -20.41
N VAL A 254 11.18 -11.38 -19.26
CA VAL A 254 12.13 -12.22 -18.52
C VAL A 254 11.53 -12.87 -17.28
N SER A 255 11.92 -14.12 -17.04
CA SER A 255 11.61 -14.83 -15.81
C SER A 255 12.43 -14.24 -14.66
N CYS A 256 11.74 -13.78 -13.62
CA CYS A 256 12.33 -13.15 -12.44
C CYS A 256 12.44 -14.20 -11.30
N ALA A 257 13.59 -14.25 -10.62
CA ALA A 257 13.81 -15.16 -9.49
C ALA A 257 13.23 -14.62 -8.17
N LYS A 258 12.63 -13.44 -8.19
CA LYS A 258 11.97 -12.76 -7.05
C LYS A 258 12.99 -12.32 -6.00
N GLU A 259 14.13 -11.82 -6.47
CA GLU A 259 15.23 -11.27 -5.68
C GLU A 259 14.76 -10.18 -4.70
N CYS A 260 13.70 -9.45 -5.05
CA CYS A 260 13.08 -8.45 -4.18
C CYS A 260 12.63 -8.99 -2.82
N ARG A 261 12.40 -10.31 -2.72
CA ARG A 261 12.04 -10.92 -1.44
C ARG A 261 13.21 -10.92 -0.46
N GLU A 262 14.45 -10.94 -0.94
CA GLU A 262 15.67 -10.97 -0.13
C GLU A 262 16.35 -9.59 -0.06
N TYR A 263 16.25 -8.80 -1.12
CA TYR A 263 17.02 -7.58 -1.29
C TYR A 263 16.13 -6.36 -1.50
N PHE A 264 16.53 -5.27 -0.89
CA PHE A 264 16.05 -3.92 -1.18
C PHE A 264 17.24 -2.97 -1.33
N ALA A 265 17.03 -1.85 -2.02
CA ALA A 265 17.97 -0.75 -2.06
C ALA A 265 17.38 0.46 -1.32
N TYR A 266 18.22 1.38 -0.87
CA TYR A 266 17.75 2.65 -0.31
C TYR A 266 18.70 3.78 -0.70
N TRP A 267 18.15 4.99 -0.74
CA TRP A 267 18.94 6.20 -0.92
C TRP A 267 18.71 7.15 0.23
N VAL A 268 19.79 7.80 0.65
CA VAL A 268 19.79 8.80 1.69
C VAL A 268 20.05 10.15 1.04
N THR A 269 19.13 11.09 1.21
CA THR A 269 19.44 12.49 0.98
C THR A 269 20.02 13.06 2.27
N PRO A 270 21.31 13.39 2.32
CA PRO A 270 21.92 13.93 3.54
C PRO A 270 21.33 15.30 3.88
N PRO A 271 21.42 15.74 5.14
CA PRO A 271 21.22 17.15 5.52
C PRO A 271 21.98 18.11 4.60
N CYS A 272 21.48 19.33 4.37
CA CYS A 272 22.29 20.37 3.73
C CYS A 272 23.51 20.67 4.61
N GLU A 273 24.71 20.37 4.13
CA GLU A 273 26.00 20.67 4.78
C GLU A 273 26.47 22.11 4.55
N CYS A 274 25.59 22.98 4.06
CA CYS A 274 25.92 24.35 3.72
C CYS A 274 26.24 25.18 4.99
N ASN A 275 27.54 25.43 5.20
CA ASN A 275 28.10 26.25 6.28
C ASN A 275 27.35 27.58 6.48
N ASN A 276 26.57 27.64 7.57
CA ASN A 276 26.01 28.84 8.20
C ASN A 276 25.04 29.73 7.39
N LYS A 277 24.54 29.32 6.21
CA LYS A 277 23.56 30.11 5.44
C LYS A 277 22.21 29.44 5.16
N CYS A 278 21.99 28.18 5.55
CA CYS A 278 20.65 27.61 5.51
C CYS A 278 19.94 27.75 6.86
N GLU A 279 18.69 28.19 6.81
CA GLU A 279 17.77 28.15 7.97
C GLU A 279 17.38 26.70 8.35
N THR A 280 17.92 25.69 7.67
CA THR A 280 17.59 24.27 7.83
C THR A 280 18.70 23.46 8.51
N LYS A 281 19.40 24.03 9.50
CA LYS A 281 20.39 23.29 10.33
C LYS A 281 19.83 22.05 11.04
N SER A 282 18.51 21.84 11.01
CA SER A 282 17.80 20.70 11.61
C SER A 282 17.21 19.70 10.61
N ALA A 283 17.53 19.79 9.31
CA ALA A 283 17.00 18.86 8.33
C ALA A 283 17.60 17.46 8.58
N LYS A 284 16.84 16.54 9.18
CA LYS A 284 17.20 15.10 9.27
C LYS A 284 17.49 14.54 7.87
N SER A 285 18.10 13.37 7.72
CA SER A 285 18.22 12.69 6.42
C SER A 285 16.84 12.24 5.88
N SER A 286 16.65 12.20 4.56
CA SER A 286 15.45 11.60 3.93
C SER A 286 15.83 10.24 3.39
N TYR A 287 14.94 9.27 3.51
CA TYR A 287 15.14 7.92 2.99
C TYR A 287 14.06 7.61 1.95
N ILE A 288 14.49 7.00 0.86
CA ILE A 288 13.60 6.28 -0.06
C ILE A 288 14.12 4.85 -0.18
N PHE A 289 13.20 3.91 -0.36
CA PHE A 289 13.48 2.48 -0.39
C PHE A 289 12.98 1.89 -1.70
N GLN A 290 13.81 1.18 -2.45
CA GLN A 290 13.36 0.41 -3.60
C GLN A 290 13.23 -1.06 -3.22
N VAL A 291 12.02 -1.58 -3.39
CA VAL A 291 11.72 -3.00 -3.28
C VAL A 291 11.17 -3.46 -4.62
N GLY A 292 11.90 -4.38 -5.26
CA GLY A 292 11.59 -4.81 -6.61
C GLY A 292 11.57 -3.65 -7.59
N ASN A 293 10.41 -3.42 -8.19
CA ASN A 293 10.17 -2.40 -9.21
C ASN A 293 9.57 -1.10 -8.67
N THR A 294 9.47 -0.96 -7.34
CA THR A 294 8.74 0.14 -6.70
C THR A 294 9.63 0.85 -5.70
N ILE A 295 9.57 2.17 -5.71
CA ILE A 295 10.23 3.05 -4.75
C ILE A 295 9.19 3.54 -3.74
N PHE A 296 9.54 3.53 -2.46
CA PHE A 296 8.71 3.93 -1.34
C PHE A 296 9.39 5.01 -0.52
N MET A 297 8.57 5.81 0.17
CA MET A 297 9.00 6.66 1.27
C MET A 297 8.16 6.35 2.50
N LEU A 298 8.76 6.57 3.67
CA LEU A 298 8.01 6.58 4.92
C LEU A 298 7.34 7.95 5.06
N CYS A 299 6.01 7.96 5.18
CA CYS A 299 5.25 9.19 5.40
C CYS A 299 4.58 9.13 6.77
N GLU A 300 5.23 9.74 7.75
CA GLU A 300 4.68 9.88 9.10
C GLU A 300 3.51 10.87 9.07
N ALA A 301 2.32 10.39 9.41
CA ALA A 301 1.17 11.25 9.64
C ALA A 301 0.90 11.37 11.13
N PRO A 302 0.87 12.59 11.69
CA PRO A 302 0.44 12.78 13.06
C PRO A 302 -1.07 12.51 13.22
N ALA A 303 -1.50 12.25 14.46
CA ALA A 303 -2.84 11.77 14.75
C ALA A 303 -3.96 12.76 14.38
N ASP A 304 -3.70 14.05 14.43
CA ASP A 304 -4.63 15.11 14.02
C ASP A 304 -4.91 15.07 12.50
N VAL A 305 -3.87 14.89 11.68
CA VAL A 305 -4.00 14.71 10.23
C VAL A 305 -4.87 13.48 9.92
N LEU A 306 -4.65 12.36 10.61
CA LEU A 306 -5.48 11.17 10.43
C LEU A 306 -6.93 11.41 10.87
N ARG A 307 -7.17 12.10 12.00
CA ARG A 307 -8.54 12.46 12.43
C ARG A 307 -9.27 13.31 11.40
N GLU A 308 -8.57 14.28 10.81
CA GLU A 308 -9.11 15.12 9.75
C GLU A 308 -9.52 14.28 8.54
N LEU A 309 -8.66 13.37 8.07
CA LEU A 309 -9.00 12.47 6.97
C LEU A 309 -10.17 11.54 7.32
N PHE A 310 -10.22 11.01 8.55
CA PHE A 310 -11.34 10.18 8.98
C PHE A 310 -12.68 10.93 8.94
N SER A 311 -12.67 12.23 9.28
CA SER A 311 -13.88 13.08 9.15
C SER A 311 -14.34 13.28 7.70
N ARG A 312 -13.44 13.08 6.73
CA ARG A 312 -13.67 13.20 5.28
C ARG A 312 -14.03 11.88 4.59
N GLY A 313 -14.42 10.85 5.35
CA GLY A 313 -14.85 9.57 4.78
C GLY A 313 -13.71 8.57 4.47
N PHE A 314 -12.51 8.81 4.99
CA PHE A 314 -11.46 7.78 5.06
C PHE A 314 -11.73 6.88 6.26
N ASP A 315 -12.46 5.80 6.03
CA ASP A 315 -13.00 4.95 7.10
C ASP A 315 -12.23 3.63 7.30
N ARG A 316 -11.13 3.44 6.57
CA ARG A 316 -10.25 2.27 6.70
C ARG A 316 -8.77 2.67 6.71
N VAL A 317 -8.00 2.08 7.62
CA VAL A 317 -6.53 2.11 7.59
C VAL A 317 -6.03 0.74 7.14
N VAL A 318 -5.23 0.72 6.07
CA VAL A 318 -4.50 -0.46 5.59
C VAL A 318 -3.08 -0.35 6.12
N TYR A 319 -2.78 -1.12 7.16
CA TYR A 319 -1.50 -1.07 7.84
C TYR A 319 -0.49 -2.00 7.19
N GLU A 320 0.68 -1.45 6.90
CA GLU A 320 1.82 -2.11 6.29
C GLU A 320 2.99 -2.12 7.29
N PRO A 321 3.20 -3.23 8.02
CA PRO A 321 4.18 -3.28 9.10
C PRO A 321 5.64 -3.30 8.63
N GLY A 322 5.87 -3.58 7.35
CA GLY A 322 7.18 -3.62 6.72
C GLY A 322 7.12 -2.98 5.35
N LEU A 323 8.25 -2.95 4.64
CA LEU A 323 8.29 -2.47 3.27
C LEU A 323 7.31 -3.28 2.39
N PRO A 324 6.43 -2.63 1.62
CA PRO A 324 5.48 -3.34 0.77
C PRO A 324 6.21 -4.10 -0.35
N LEU A 325 5.82 -5.36 -0.57
CA LEU A 325 6.42 -6.27 -1.56
C LEU A 325 5.51 -6.49 -2.78
#